data_AF-A0A227JCA4-F1
#
_entry.id   AF-A0A227JCA4-F1
#
_cell.length_a   1.000
_cell.length_b   1.000
_cell.length_c   1.000
_cell.angle_alpha   90.00
_cell.angle_beta   90.00
_cell.angle_gamma   90.00
#
_symmetry.space_group_name_H-M   'P 1'
#
loop_
_entity.id
_entity.type
_entity.pdbx_description
1 polymer ?
#
loop_
_entity_poly.entity_id
_entity_poly.type
_entity_poly.pdbx_seq_one_letter_code
_entity_poly.pdbx_strand_id
1 'polypeptide(L)'
;KIAICDVKSEEGDVSNPSTQGAGNGFIPSATSFNVTYKPVVHSQSRGNATEICDYPLTQNYFSSDNTNAPLEVKFSVTYPAGGDLANLSEDNGFIGSSTFTKAEASSGKEGEYVWNEVGSLSLTTNATYLASDFKLDEDSRVIGRFYPKYFQVIASDWNYPGSQSFAYMNQPFDAVEFSVEALNANKAAIKNYAGFTTKAEFNLDDIDRYSGRFDAPSFGAGSWSNESDKSIGEFSISNSGQCIGSACWNKDLGGNYPDGPFNSVIGTAKSEIGLIYTNNADPVEYISNEGSNSRLVKQPDIRFGRIDLDDVGGNQGLTLHVPLRVEYWNGSRFIANPNDNQTDVKGVTAAERHIWPTGADADPKAVTLGAGGEVSSGSSRSVTATQAEPYRQQTRVWLDLDDSTNGLPWLKYNWDNKNAGEENPSSVVTFGIHRGNDRVIYRGEPGLTGQ
;
A
#
# COMPACT_ATOMS: atom_id res chain seq x y z
N LYS A 1 -8.32 49.60 18.25
CA LYS A 1 -8.10 48.27 17.64
C LYS A 1 -8.26 47.22 18.72
N ILE A 2 -8.67 46.00 18.37
CA ILE A 2 -8.74 44.88 19.33
C ILE A 2 -7.65 43.89 18.94
N ALA A 3 -6.59 43.80 19.74
CA ALA A 3 -5.44 42.94 19.45
C ALA A 3 -5.80 41.46 19.61
N ILE A 4 -5.30 40.63 18.69
CA ILE A 4 -5.36 39.17 18.76
C ILE A 4 -4.08 38.68 19.45
N CYS A 5 -4.20 38.19 20.67
CA CYS A 5 -3.08 37.81 21.53
C CYS A 5 -3.18 36.35 21.97
N ASP A 6 -2.03 35.81 22.40
CA ASP A 6 -1.93 34.53 23.10
C ASP A 6 -2.69 33.37 22.42
N VAL A 7 -2.58 33.26 21.08
CA VAL A 7 -3.20 32.17 20.32
C VAL A 7 -2.46 30.87 20.60
N LYS A 8 -3.15 29.92 21.23
CA LYS A 8 -2.56 28.63 21.63
C LYS A 8 -3.58 27.51 21.63
N SER A 9 -3.11 26.28 21.54
CA SER A 9 -3.96 25.11 21.69
C SER A 9 -4.60 25.07 23.08
N GLU A 10 -5.84 24.59 23.16
CA GLU A 10 -6.44 24.32 24.48
C GLU A 10 -5.72 23.14 25.15
N GLU A 11 -5.42 22.10 24.36
CA GLU A 11 -4.68 20.92 24.81
C GLU A 11 -3.20 21.01 24.42
N GLY A 12 -2.29 20.77 25.37
CA GLY A 12 -0.86 20.59 25.08
C GLY A 12 0.00 21.86 25.01
N ASP A 13 -0.54 23.05 25.33
CA ASP A 13 0.17 24.34 25.46
C ASP A 13 1.06 24.69 24.24
N VAL A 14 0.59 24.39 23.03
CA VAL A 14 1.26 24.70 21.78
C VAL A 14 0.89 26.12 21.37
N SER A 15 1.87 27.00 21.17
CA SER A 15 1.64 28.35 20.65
C SER A 15 1.46 28.35 19.14
N ASN A 16 0.60 29.22 18.61
CA ASN A 16 0.34 29.35 17.19
C ASN A 16 1.64 29.68 16.39
N PRO A 17 2.11 28.77 15.53
CA PRO A 17 3.33 28.99 14.77
C PRO A 17 3.13 29.97 13.59
N SER A 18 1.87 30.32 13.27
CA SER A 18 1.52 31.22 12.16
C SER A 18 2.04 30.72 10.80
N THR A 19 2.20 29.40 10.65
CA THR A 19 2.66 28.75 9.42
C THR A 19 1.51 28.58 8.42
N GLN A 20 1.86 28.34 7.16
CA GLN A 20 0.92 28.15 6.06
C GLN A 20 1.27 26.86 5.30
N GLY A 21 1.59 26.92 4.01
CA GLY A 21 1.91 25.74 3.22
C GLY A 21 3.19 24.99 3.63
N ALA A 22 4.06 25.59 4.45
CA ALA A 22 5.27 24.99 4.96
C ALA A 22 5.55 25.42 6.41
N GLY A 23 6.40 24.65 7.10
CA GLY A 23 6.74 24.84 8.51
C GLY A 23 5.97 23.89 9.42
N ASN A 24 6.12 24.09 10.73
CA ASN A 24 5.52 23.23 11.76
C ASN A 24 3.99 23.34 11.74
N GLY A 25 3.30 22.21 11.94
CA GLY A 25 1.88 22.21 12.26
C GLY A 25 1.58 22.91 13.58
N PHE A 26 0.37 23.45 13.70
CA PHE A 26 -0.17 24.02 14.92
C PHE A 26 -0.83 22.93 15.77
N ILE A 27 -2.00 22.46 15.34
CA ILE A 27 -2.81 21.42 15.99
C ILE A 27 -3.58 20.63 14.94
N PRO A 28 -4.05 19.41 15.22
CA PRO A 28 -4.95 18.72 14.31
C PRO A 28 -6.25 19.52 14.11
N SER A 29 -6.84 19.40 12.93
CA SER A 29 -8.19 19.91 12.67
C SER A 29 -9.22 19.25 13.58
N ALA A 30 -10.29 19.96 13.88
CA ALA A 30 -11.35 19.60 14.82
C ALA A 30 -10.92 19.47 16.29
N THR A 31 -9.78 20.06 16.67
CA THR A 31 -9.46 20.37 18.08
C THR A 31 -9.53 21.86 18.37
N SER A 32 -9.69 22.22 19.62
CA SER A 32 -9.89 23.59 20.09
C SER A 32 -8.58 24.37 20.25
N PHE A 33 -8.67 25.67 19.99
CA PHE A 33 -7.64 26.64 20.32
C PHE A 33 -8.26 27.88 20.96
N ASN A 34 -7.49 28.50 21.85
CA ASN A 34 -7.87 29.70 22.56
C ASN A 34 -7.18 30.93 21.96
N VAL A 35 -7.89 32.05 22.03
CA VAL A 35 -7.44 33.38 21.61
C VAL A 35 -7.77 34.38 22.71
N THR A 36 -6.82 35.24 23.05
CA THR A 36 -7.04 36.35 23.98
C THR A 36 -7.21 37.66 23.20
N TYR A 37 -8.36 38.30 23.33
CA TYR A 37 -8.64 39.60 22.71
C TYR A 37 -8.39 40.73 23.70
N LYS A 38 -7.60 41.73 23.29
CA LYS A 38 -7.28 42.89 24.13
C LYS A 38 -7.66 44.20 23.43
N PRO A 39 -8.58 45.02 23.99
CA PRO A 39 -8.87 46.33 23.43
C PRO A 39 -7.72 47.29 23.75
N VAL A 40 -6.92 47.63 22.74
CA VAL A 40 -5.70 48.45 22.90
C VAL A 40 -5.85 49.84 22.33
N VAL A 41 -5.05 50.77 22.86
CA VAL A 41 -4.93 52.13 22.32
C VAL A 41 -4.41 52.14 20.88
N HIS A 42 -4.63 53.24 20.18
CA HIS A 42 -4.11 53.45 18.83
C HIS A 42 -2.57 53.43 18.82
N SER A 43 -1.96 53.07 17.68
CA SER A 43 -0.51 52.90 17.54
C SER A 43 0.30 54.14 17.91
N GLN A 44 -0.26 55.34 17.75
CA GLN A 44 0.36 56.60 18.17
C GLN A 44 0.43 56.79 19.69
N SER A 45 -0.36 56.03 20.46
CA SER A 45 -0.43 56.07 21.92
C SER A 45 0.18 54.84 22.57
N ARG A 46 0.91 53.99 21.80
CA ARG A 46 1.51 52.74 22.27
C ARG A 46 2.61 52.89 23.33
N GLY A 47 3.07 54.11 23.59
CA GLY A 47 4.22 54.36 24.44
C GLY A 47 5.46 53.67 23.89
N ASN A 48 6.12 52.86 24.72
CA ASN A 48 7.33 52.11 24.36
C ASN A 48 7.06 50.70 23.82
N ALA A 49 5.80 50.28 23.70
CA ALA A 49 5.46 48.94 23.25
C ALA A 49 5.79 48.74 21.76
N THR A 50 6.43 47.62 21.44
CA THR A 50 6.77 47.23 20.06
C THR A 50 5.72 46.31 19.46
N GLU A 51 5.25 45.32 20.23
CA GLU A 51 4.22 44.37 19.83
C GLU A 51 2.83 44.86 20.22
N ILE A 52 1.84 44.60 19.36
CA ILE A 52 0.47 45.09 19.56
C ILE A 52 -0.17 44.59 20.88
N CYS A 53 0.19 43.37 21.30
CA CYS A 53 -0.31 42.76 22.53
C CYS A 53 0.19 43.41 23.82
N ASP A 54 1.25 44.23 23.71
CA ASP A 54 1.84 44.98 24.83
C ASP A 54 1.35 46.43 24.88
N TYR A 55 0.48 46.85 23.94
CA TYR A 55 -0.06 48.21 23.91
C TYR A 55 -0.95 48.43 25.15
N PRO A 56 -0.94 49.64 25.75
CA PRO A 56 -1.86 49.96 26.83
C PRO A 56 -3.32 49.71 26.45
N LEU A 57 -4.12 49.23 27.40
CA LEU A 57 -5.55 49.02 27.18
C LEU A 57 -6.30 50.35 27.05
N THR A 58 -7.31 50.40 26.19
CA THR A 58 -8.14 51.59 26.03
C THR A 58 -9.27 51.65 27.07
N GLN A 59 -9.30 52.71 27.87
CA GLN A 59 -10.30 52.88 28.93
C GLN A 59 -11.74 52.98 28.40
N ASN A 60 -11.93 53.29 27.10
CA ASN A 60 -13.24 53.37 26.46
C ASN A 60 -14.00 52.02 26.45
N TYR A 61 -13.29 50.90 26.58
CA TYR A 61 -13.89 49.55 26.66
C TYR A 61 -14.30 49.16 28.10
N PHE A 62 -13.97 49.94 29.13
CA PHE A 62 -14.24 49.58 30.54
C PHE A 62 -14.57 50.75 31.50
N SER A 63 -14.82 51.97 30.99
CA SER A 63 -15.26 53.12 31.80
C SER A 63 -16.75 53.03 32.20
N SER A 64 -17.08 53.66 33.33
CA SER A 64 -18.08 53.32 34.36
C SER A 64 -19.56 53.06 33.99
N ASP A 65 -20.00 53.28 32.75
CA ASP A 65 -21.41 53.11 32.35
C ASP A 65 -21.64 52.21 31.13
N ASN A 66 -20.57 51.66 30.53
CA ASN A 66 -20.66 50.88 29.29
C ASN A 66 -20.81 49.38 29.59
N THR A 67 -22.05 48.87 29.64
CA THR A 67 -22.30 47.51 30.15
C THR A 67 -21.81 46.40 29.22
N ASN A 68 -21.59 46.66 27.93
CA ASN A 68 -21.10 45.68 26.95
C ASN A 68 -20.45 46.37 25.74
N ALA A 69 -19.12 46.26 25.58
CA ALA A 69 -18.39 46.86 24.45
C ALA A 69 -18.23 45.87 23.28
N PRO A 70 -18.44 46.28 22.00
CA PRO A 70 -18.50 45.34 20.87
C PRO A 70 -17.14 44.72 20.49
N LEU A 71 -17.20 43.47 20.05
CA LEU A 71 -16.15 42.69 19.40
C LEU A 71 -16.76 41.96 18.21
N GLU A 72 -16.21 42.17 17.02
CA GLU A 72 -16.50 41.32 15.87
C GLU A 72 -15.24 40.55 15.48
N VAL A 73 -15.37 39.26 15.24
CA VAL A 73 -14.32 38.39 14.74
C VAL A 73 -14.76 37.77 13.43
N LYS A 74 -13.83 37.67 12.49
CA LYS A 74 -14.07 37.05 11.19
C LYS A 74 -12.92 36.12 10.84
N PHE A 75 -13.26 34.94 10.34
CA PHE A 75 -12.30 34.00 9.79
C PHE A 75 -12.34 34.04 8.26
N SER A 76 -11.18 33.76 7.65
CA SER A 76 -11.05 33.43 6.23
C SER A 76 -9.94 32.39 6.07
N VAL A 77 -9.97 31.57 5.02
CA VAL A 77 -8.91 30.60 4.75
C VAL A 77 -7.74 31.32 4.06
N THR A 78 -6.58 31.32 4.71
CA THR A 78 -5.31 31.82 4.17
C THR A 78 -4.67 30.78 3.25
N TYR A 79 -4.72 29.52 3.66
CA TYR A 79 -4.14 28.40 2.92
C TYR A 79 -4.96 27.12 3.18
N PRO A 80 -5.22 26.27 2.17
CA PRO A 80 -5.02 26.56 0.75
C PRO A 80 -5.96 27.67 0.27
N ALA A 81 -5.54 28.40 -0.77
CA ALA A 81 -6.36 29.46 -1.32
C ALA A 81 -7.70 28.90 -1.84
N GLY A 82 -8.82 29.53 -1.47
CA GLY A 82 -10.16 29.05 -1.84
C GLY A 82 -10.67 27.86 -1.03
N GLY A 83 -9.99 27.48 0.06
CA GLY A 83 -10.45 26.42 0.96
C GLY A 83 -11.76 26.76 1.69
N ASP A 84 -12.42 25.72 2.19
CA ASP A 84 -13.68 25.80 2.93
C ASP A 84 -13.45 26.25 4.38
N LEU A 85 -14.28 27.18 4.85
CA LEU A 85 -14.31 27.63 6.26
C LEU A 85 -15.09 26.67 7.15
N ALA A 86 -15.92 25.80 6.58
CA ALA A 86 -16.76 24.87 7.31
C ALA A 86 -17.52 25.55 8.45
N ASN A 87 -17.39 25.06 9.68
CA ASN A 87 -18.13 25.52 10.86
C ASN A 87 -17.78 26.96 11.32
N LEU A 88 -16.74 27.59 10.75
CA LEU A 88 -16.39 29.00 11.02
C LEU A 88 -16.97 29.97 9.97
N SER A 89 -17.77 29.48 9.02
CA SER A 89 -18.50 30.33 8.06
C SER A 89 -19.80 30.86 8.67
N GLU A 90 -20.14 32.12 8.39
CA GLU A 90 -21.43 32.73 8.75
C GLU A 90 -22.61 31.95 8.12
N ASP A 91 -22.43 31.44 6.90
CA ASP A 91 -23.44 30.62 6.21
C ASP A 91 -23.74 29.31 6.96
N ASN A 92 -22.77 28.83 7.74
CA ASN A 92 -22.91 27.64 8.61
C ASN A 92 -23.24 28.00 10.06
N GLY A 93 -23.68 29.24 10.31
CA GLY A 93 -24.16 29.70 11.61
C GLY A 93 -23.08 30.20 12.57
N PHE A 94 -21.85 30.43 12.11
CA PHE A 94 -20.83 31.08 12.93
C PHE A 94 -21.25 32.52 13.27
N ILE A 95 -21.28 32.85 14.56
CA ILE A 95 -21.61 34.20 15.03
C ILE A 95 -20.30 34.85 15.51
N GLY A 96 -19.74 35.72 14.66
CA GLY A 96 -18.53 36.46 14.97
C GLY A 96 -18.71 37.65 15.92
N SER A 97 -19.95 38.02 16.27
CA SER A 97 -20.23 39.17 17.13
C SER A 97 -20.35 38.78 18.60
N SER A 98 -19.63 39.46 19.47
CA SER A 98 -19.74 39.34 20.92
C SER A 98 -19.48 40.67 21.62
N THR A 99 -19.53 40.68 22.96
CA THR A 99 -19.24 41.87 23.75
C THR A 99 -18.24 41.58 24.87
N PHE A 100 -17.45 42.59 25.22
CA PHE A 100 -16.61 42.63 26.42
C PHE A 100 -17.43 43.09 27.62
N THR A 101 -17.30 42.36 28.72
CA THR A 101 -17.55 42.88 30.06
C THR A 101 -16.38 43.76 30.51
N LYS A 102 -16.60 44.57 31.55
CA LYS A 102 -15.55 45.41 32.16
C LYS A 102 -14.32 44.58 32.61
N ALA A 103 -14.56 43.40 33.18
CA ALA A 103 -13.50 42.51 33.65
C ALA A 103 -12.67 41.98 32.47
N GLU A 104 -13.32 41.43 31.46
CA GLU A 104 -12.67 40.93 30.24
C GLU A 104 -11.92 42.03 29.48
N ALA A 105 -12.46 43.25 29.41
CA ALA A 105 -11.76 44.37 28.80
C ALA A 105 -10.48 44.76 29.54
N SER A 106 -10.39 44.46 30.85
CA SER A 106 -9.22 44.75 31.68
C SER A 106 -8.21 43.60 31.74
N SER A 107 -8.66 42.34 31.66
CA SER A 107 -7.80 41.15 31.74
C SER A 107 -7.48 40.51 30.39
N GLY A 108 -8.23 40.86 29.33
CA GLY A 108 -8.33 40.11 28.09
C GLY A 108 -9.58 39.23 28.08
N LYS A 109 -10.26 39.18 26.92
CA LYS A 109 -11.40 38.27 26.68
C LYS A 109 -10.89 37.02 26.00
N GLU A 110 -11.19 35.85 26.56
CA GLU A 110 -10.87 34.58 25.91
C GLU A 110 -11.97 34.19 24.94
N GLY A 111 -11.58 33.69 23.77
CA GLY A 111 -12.45 33.02 22.82
C GLY A 111 -11.87 31.66 22.46
N GLU A 112 -12.70 30.64 22.51
CA GLU A 112 -12.37 29.28 22.12
C GLU A 112 -12.99 29.00 20.75
N TYR A 113 -12.22 28.39 19.86
CA TYR A 113 -12.66 28.05 18.50
C TYR A 113 -12.19 26.65 18.12
N VAL A 114 -13.01 25.99 17.30
CA VAL A 114 -12.69 24.73 16.64
C VAL A 114 -12.84 24.95 15.14
N TRP A 115 -11.93 24.42 14.33
CA TRP A 115 -12.09 24.43 12.87
C TRP A 115 -12.06 23.01 12.34
N ASN A 116 -13.11 22.61 11.63
CA ASN A 116 -13.29 21.24 11.16
C ASN A 116 -12.46 20.91 9.91
N GLU A 117 -11.82 21.91 9.31
CA GLU A 117 -10.99 21.79 8.12
C GLU A 117 -9.50 22.01 8.42
N VAL A 118 -8.65 21.77 7.42
CA VAL A 118 -7.19 21.89 7.52
C VAL A 118 -6.66 23.06 6.72
N GLY A 119 -5.46 23.52 7.09
CA GLY A 119 -4.77 24.62 6.45
C GLY A 119 -4.45 25.72 7.45
N SER A 120 -4.52 26.98 7.03
CA SER A 120 -4.31 28.12 7.93
C SER A 120 -5.40 29.16 7.73
N LEU A 121 -5.85 29.73 8.83
CA LEU A 121 -6.87 30.76 8.88
C LEU A 121 -6.24 32.15 8.98
N SER A 122 -6.96 33.17 8.53
CA SER A 122 -6.75 34.55 8.93
C SER A 122 -7.89 34.90 9.88
N LEU A 123 -7.59 35.15 11.15
CA LEU A 123 -8.51 35.72 12.13
C LEU A 123 -8.37 37.23 12.07
N THR A 124 -9.48 37.93 11.83
CA THR A 124 -9.55 39.39 11.82
C THR A 124 -10.49 39.86 12.92
N THR A 125 -10.09 40.84 13.71
CA THR A 125 -10.96 41.51 14.68
C THR A 125 -11.34 42.89 14.18
N ASN A 126 -12.57 43.31 14.48
CA ASN A 126 -13.02 44.68 14.29
C ASN A 126 -14.01 45.05 15.42
N ALA A 127 -14.44 46.31 15.46
CA ALA A 127 -15.68 46.67 16.13
C ALA A 127 -16.23 48.00 15.62
N THR A 128 -17.54 48.20 15.81
CA THR A 128 -18.24 49.42 15.43
C THR A 128 -18.94 50.04 16.64
N TYR A 129 -18.69 51.33 16.89
CA TYR A 129 -19.28 52.10 17.98
C TYR A 129 -20.36 53.06 17.52
N LEU A 130 -21.30 53.38 18.44
CA LEU A 130 -22.29 54.44 18.31
C LEU A 130 -23.07 54.40 17.00
N ALA A 131 -23.75 53.26 16.74
CA ALA A 131 -24.63 53.09 15.58
C ALA A 131 -23.98 53.44 14.22
N SER A 132 -22.77 52.92 14.00
CA SER A 132 -22.03 52.92 12.72
C SER A 132 -21.03 54.05 12.45
N ASP A 133 -20.94 55.07 13.31
CA ASP A 133 -20.11 56.25 13.02
C ASP A 133 -18.61 56.07 13.33
N PHE A 134 -18.25 55.05 14.11
CA PHE A 134 -16.86 54.83 14.54
C PHE A 134 -16.44 53.37 14.38
N LYS A 135 -15.85 53.05 13.23
CA LYS A 135 -15.20 51.76 12.97
C LYS A 135 -13.78 51.76 13.52
N LEU A 136 -13.42 50.73 14.30
CA LEU A 136 -12.05 50.54 14.75
C LEU A 136 -11.16 49.98 13.62
N ASP A 137 -9.88 50.33 13.66
CA ASP A 137 -8.87 49.66 12.85
C ASP A 137 -8.86 48.16 13.13
N GLU A 138 -8.78 47.37 12.07
CA GLU A 138 -8.76 45.91 12.12
C GLU A 138 -7.40 45.38 12.59
N ASP A 139 -7.40 44.32 13.39
CA ASP A 139 -6.21 43.49 13.62
C ASP A 139 -6.38 42.16 12.90
N SER A 140 -5.31 41.60 12.34
CA SER A 140 -5.38 40.31 11.66
C SER A 140 -4.16 39.46 11.95
N ARG A 141 -4.39 38.17 12.20
CA ARG A 141 -3.35 37.18 12.46
C ARG A 141 -3.62 35.88 11.72
N VAL A 142 -2.55 35.28 11.21
CA VAL A 142 -2.59 33.92 10.65
C VAL A 142 -2.58 32.91 11.79
N ILE A 143 -3.50 31.94 11.76
CA ILE A 143 -3.60 30.84 12.71
C ILE A 143 -3.43 29.53 11.95
N GLY A 144 -2.47 28.70 12.36
CA GLY A 144 -2.20 27.42 11.72
C GLY A 144 -0.70 27.14 11.59
N ARG A 145 -0.33 26.03 10.95
CA ARG A 145 -1.18 25.18 10.10
C ARG A 145 -1.93 24.08 10.86
N PHE A 146 -3.25 24.01 10.71
CA PHE A 146 -4.09 22.87 11.05
C PHE A 146 -3.86 21.70 10.09
N TYR A 147 -3.70 20.48 10.62
CA TYR A 147 -3.39 19.29 9.83
C TYR A 147 -4.42 18.15 10.03
N PRO A 148 -4.50 17.15 9.12
CA PRO A 148 -5.38 15.99 9.33
C PRO A 148 -4.97 15.24 10.61
N LYS A 149 -5.90 14.69 11.37
CA LYS A 149 -5.54 13.83 12.51
C LYS A 149 -5.36 12.39 12.07
N TYR A 150 -6.19 11.94 11.13
CA TYR A 150 -6.22 10.55 10.71
C TYR A 150 -6.13 10.38 9.19
N PHE A 151 -5.59 9.24 8.79
CA PHE A 151 -5.73 8.69 7.45
C PHE A 151 -6.42 7.33 7.49
N GLN A 152 -7.19 7.01 6.45
CA GLN A 152 -7.90 5.73 6.32
C GLN A 152 -7.77 5.19 4.91
N VAL A 153 -7.43 3.91 4.76
CA VAL A 153 -7.53 3.22 3.46
C VAL A 153 -9.01 2.96 3.18
N ILE A 154 -9.49 3.43 2.03
CA ILE A 154 -10.90 3.27 1.63
C ILE A 154 -11.08 2.30 0.45
N ALA A 155 -10.05 2.11 -0.35
CA ALA A 155 -10.03 1.19 -1.48
C ALA A 155 -8.62 0.62 -1.70
N SER A 156 -8.55 -0.60 -2.24
CA SER A 156 -7.29 -1.22 -2.66
C SER A 156 -7.59 -2.28 -3.71
N ASP A 157 -6.81 -2.31 -4.79
CA ASP A 157 -6.89 -3.32 -5.83
C ASP A 157 -5.55 -3.94 -6.17
N TRP A 158 -5.61 -5.20 -6.57
CA TRP A 158 -4.45 -6.04 -6.90
C TRP A 158 -4.61 -6.52 -8.34
N ASN A 159 -3.82 -5.96 -9.24
CA ASN A 159 -3.73 -6.43 -10.61
C ASN A 159 -2.75 -7.60 -10.66
N TYR A 160 -3.32 -8.80 -10.82
CA TYR A 160 -2.54 -10.04 -10.85
C TYR A 160 -1.91 -10.28 -12.23
N PRO A 161 -0.75 -10.95 -12.28
CA PRO A 161 -0.06 -11.31 -13.52
C PRO A 161 -0.96 -12.00 -14.53
N GLY A 162 -0.96 -11.51 -15.77
CA GLY A 162 -1.65 -12.18 -16.87
C GLY A 162 -3.17 -12.25 -16.67
N SER A 163 -3.75 -11.24 -16.01
CA SER A 163 -5.20 -11.18 -15.70
C SER A 163 -5.72 -12.39 -14.90
N GLN A 164 -4.86 -13.03 -14.10
CA GLN A 164 -5.24 -14.08 -13.17
C GLN A 164 -5.96 -13.51 -11.93
N SER A 165 -6.23 -14.36 -10.93
CA SER A 165 -6.85 -13.96 -9.66
C SER A 165 -5.97 -14.24 -8.44
N PHE A 166 -4.70 -14.56 -8.66
CA PHE A 166 -3.70 -14.92 -7.64
C PHE A 166 -2.31 -14.60 -8.17
N ALA A 167 -1.31 -14.53 -7.29
CA ALA A 167 0.09 -14.46 -7.67
C ALA A 167 0.90 -15.56 -6.98
N TYR A 168 1.91 -16.08 -7.66
CA TYR A 168 2.90 -16.93 -7.01
C TYR A 168 3.89 -16.10 -6.18
N MET A 169 4.43 -16.67 -5.11
CA MET A 169 5.51 -16.02 -4.36
C MET A 169 6.75 -15.85 -5.26
N ASN A 170 7.43 -14.72 -5.15
CA ASN A 170 8.47 -14.22 -6.07
C ASN A 170 7.96 -13.83 -7.48
N GLN A 171 6.64 -13.78 -7.70
CA GLN A 171 6.07 -13.23 -8.92
C GLN A 171 5.56 -11.81 -8.64
N PRO A 172 6.04 -10.78 -9.36
CA PRO A 172 5.57 -9.42 -9.16
C PRO A 172 4.12 -9.27 -9.63
N PHE A 173 3.32 -8.48 -8.92
CA PHE A 173 1.99 -8.07 -9.38
C PHE A 173 2.09 -7.17 -10.61
N ASP A 174 1.10 -7.19 -11.50
CA ASP A 174 1.04 -6.31 -12.68
C ASP A 174 0.85 -4.84 -12.28
N ALA A 175 0.03 -4.61 -11.25
CA ALA A 175 -0.05 -3.33 -10.54
C ALA A 175 -0.66 -3.50 -9.15
N VAL A 176 -0.41 -2.53 -8.28
CA VAL A 176 -1.09 -2.39 -6.98
C VAL A 176 -1.58 -0.96 -6.85
N GLU A 177 -2.84 -0.80 -6.47
CA GLU A 177 -3.52 0.48 -6.36
C GLU A 177 -4.23 0.58 -5.01
N PHE A 178 -4.21 1.77 -4.39
CA PHE A 178 -4.97 2.03 -3.17
C PHE A 178 -5.30 3.51 -3.00
N SER A 179 -6.37 3.76 -2.25
CA SER A 179 -6.91 5.09 -2.02
C SER A 179 -6.96 5.40 -0.52
N VAL A 180 -6.53 6.59 -0.13
CA VAL A 180 -6.44 7.04 1.27
C VAL A 180 -7.25 8.32 1.48
N GLU A 181 -8.16 8.30 2.45
CA GLU A 181 -8.93 9.46 2.87
C GLU A 181 -8.25 10.17 4.05
N ALA A 182 -8.16 11.51 3.98
CA ALA A 182 -7.72 12.35 5.09
C ALA A 182 -8.91 12.76 5.97
N LEU A 183 -8.71 12.74 7.29
CA LEU A 183 -9.78 12.96 8.27
C LEU A 183 -9.31 13.86 9.43
N ASN A 184 -10.24 14.62 10.00
CA ASN A 184 -10.00 15.45 11.18
C ASN A 184 -10.02 14.64 12.50
N ALA A 185 -9.80 15.30 13.64
CA ALA A 185 -9.78 14.64 14.96
C ALA A 185 -11.11 13.97 15.36
N ASN A 186 -12.23 14.39 14.76
CA ASN A 186 -13.53 13.76 14.95
C ASN A 186 -13.78 12.60 13.97
N LYS A 187 -12.77 12.15 13.22
CA LYS A 187 -12.84 11.12 12.17
C LYS A 187 -13.80 11.49 11.03
N ALA A 188 -14.05 12.77 10.82
CA ALA A 188 -14.87 13.27 9.72
C ALA A 188 -13.98 13.69 8.53
N ALA A 189 -14.54 13.57 7.32
CA ALA A 189 -13.90 14.00 6.09
C ALA A 189 -13.53 15.48 6.09
N ILE A 190 -12.42 15.79 5.43
CA ILE A 190 -11.93 17.15 5.20
C ILE A 190 -11.70 17.41 3.71
N LYS A 191 -11.96 18.64 3.27
CA LYS A 191 -11.94 19.07 1.87
C LYS A 191 -10.62 19.73 1.48
N ASN A 192 -10.02 20.47 2.40
CA ASN A 192 -8.93 21.38 2.09
C ASN A 192 -7.59 20.67 1.88
N TYR A 193 -7.42 19.45 2.38
CA TYR A 193 -6.13 18.75 2.32
C TYR A 193 -5.65 18.46 0.88
N ALA A 194 -6.60 18.18 -0.03
CA ALA A 194 -6.31 18.04 -1.45
C ALA A 194 -5.68 19.29 -2.08
N GLY A 195 -5.87 20.48 -1.50
CA GLY A 195 -5.26 21.73 -1.96
C GLY A 195 -3.83 22.00 -1.46
N PHE A 196 -3.27 21.15 -0.59
CA PHE A 196 -1.94 21.39 -0.02
C PHE A 196 -0.79 21.23 -1.04
N THR A 197 0.30 21.98 -0.90
CA THR A 197 1.50 21.78 -1.73
C THR A 197 2.28 20.54 -1.32
N THR A 198 2.46 20.30 -0.01
CA THR A 198 3.10 19.11 0.55
C THR A 198 2.05 18.22 1.21
N LYS A 199 2.06 16.93 0.88
CA LYS A 199 1.07 15.95 1.35
C LYS A 199 1.76 14.70 1.87
N ALA A 200 0.99 13.84 2.52
CA ALA A 200 1.47 12.57 3.01
C ALA A 200 1.83 11.65 1.85
N GLU A 201 2.95 10.95 2.01
CA GLU A 201 3.41 9.88 1.13
C GLU A 201 3.22 8.57 1.90
N PHE A 202 2.70 7.55 1.22
CA PHE A 202 2.46 6.23 1.83
C PHE A 202 3.16 5.15 1.02
N ASN A 203 3.81 4.22 1.71
CA ASN A 203 4.33 3.00 1.11
C ASN A 203 3.63 1.79 1.74
N LEU A 204 3.89 0.60 1.21
CA LEU A 204 3.32 -0.64 1.70
C LEU A 204 4.41 -1.56 2.28
N ASP A 205 4.07 -2.24 3.36
CA ASP A 205 4.79 -3.41 3.90
C ASP A 205 3.76 -4.31 4.61
N ASP A 206 4.16 -5.52 4.98
CA ASP A 206 3.43 -6.31 5.96
C ASP A 206 3.66 -5.70 7.35
N ILE A 207 2.59 -5.17 7.95
CA ILE A 207 2.67 -4.36 9.17
C ILE A 207 2.61 -5.20 10.46
N ASP A 208 2.69 -6.53 10.35
CA ASP A 208 2.67 -7.44 11.48
C ASP A 208 3.90 -8.36 11.46
N ARG A 209 3.71 -9.64 11.15
CA ARG A 209 4.70 -10.69 11.40
C ARG A 209 5.68 -10.90 10.24
N TYR A 210 5.32 -10.46 9.04
CA TYR A 210 6.04 -10.79 7.81
C TYR A 210 6.70 -9.57 7.16
N SER A 211 6.99 -8.51 7.94
CA SER A 211 7.78 -7.38 7.43
C SER A 211 9.09 -7.87 6.78
N GLY A 212 9.41 -7.30 5.62
CA GLY A 212 10.54 -7.73 4.78
C GLY A 212 10.24 -8.93 3.87
N ARG A 213 9.04 -9.52 3.93
CA ARG A 213 8.56 -10.52 2.95
C ARG A 213 7.79 -9.89 1.82
N PHE A 214 7.23 -8.70 2.01
CA PHE A 214 6.57 -7.95 0.95
C PHE A 214 7.51 -6.86 0.43
N ASP A 215 8.03 -7.06 -0.77
CA ASP A 215 8.76 -6.02 -1.48
C ASP A 215 7.75 -5.07 -2.12
N ALA A 216 7.93 -3.77 -1.90
CA ALA A 216 7.22 -2.74 -2.63
C ALA A 216 8.13 -1.51 -2.82
N PRO A 217 8.11 -0.86 -3.99
CA PRO A 217 8.82 0.40 -4.18
C PRO A 217 8.11 1.56 -3.49
N SER A 218 8.69 2.75 -3.59
CA SER A 218 8.03 3.97 -3.17
C SER A 218 6.85 4.29 -4.09
N PHE A 219 5.67 4.53 -3.52
CA PHE A 219 4.49 5.05 -4.24
C PHE A 219 4.52 6.58 -4.34
N GLY A 220 5.48 7.24 -3.66
CA GLY A 220 5.62 8.69 -3.65
C GLY A 220 4.42 9.41 -3.01
N ALA A 221 4.18 10.66 -3.43
CA ALA A 221 3.15 11.52 -2.84
C ALA A 221 1.71 11.18 -3.24
N GLY A 222 1.51 10.27 -4.19
CA GLY A 222 0.21 9.97 -4.78
C GLY A 222 -0.42 11.17 -5.49
N SER A 223 -1.65 10.98 -5.99
CA SER A 223 -2.46 12.02 -6.60
C SER A 223 -3.63 12.34 -5.68
N TRP A 224 -3.62 13.52 -5.07
CA TRP A 224 -4.68 13.94 -4.17
C TRP A 224 -5.71 14.83 -4.86
N SER A 225 -6.98 14.53 -4.66
CA SER A 225 -8.09 15.27 -5.24
C SER A 225 -9.23 15.46 -4.23
N ASN A 226 -10.12 16.41 -4.50
CA ASN A 226 -11.35 16.57 -3.73
C ASN A 226 -12.49 15.83 -4.42
N GLU A 227 -13.00 14.79 -3.78
CA GLU A 227 -14.03 13.90 -4.33
C GLU A 227 -15.22 13.88 -3.38
N SER A 228 -16.35 14.45 -3.82
CA SER A 228 -17.57 14.51 -3.01
C SER A 228 -17.32 15.04 -1.59
N ASP A 229 -16.64 16.19 -1.48
CA ASP A 229 -16.31 16.83 -0.21
C ASP A 229 -15.27 16.07 0.65
N LYS A 230 -14.46 15.20 0.03
CA LYS A 230 -13.40 14.44 0.72
C LYS A 230 -12.05 14.65 0.05
N SER A 231 -10.99 14.76 0.83
CA SER A 231 -9.63 14.72 0.31
C SER A 231 -9.17 13.27 0.20
N ILE A 232 -9.10 12.77 -1.03
CA ILE A 232 -8.70 11.39 -1.35
C ILE A 232 -7.36 11.43 -2.08
N GLY A 233 -6.42 10.60 -1.63
CA GLY A 233 -5.14 10.36 -2.27
C GLY A 233 -5.13 9.01 -2.98
N GLU A 234 -4.85 9.01 -4.27
CA GLU A 234 -4.73 7.80 -5.09
C GLU A 234 -3.24 7.43 -5.29
N PHE A 235 -2.90 6.18 -5.03
CA PHE A 235 -1.55 5.65 -5.09
C PHE A 235 -1.53 4.42 -5.98
N SER A 236 -0.56 4.34 -6.89
CA SER A 236 -0.41 3.21 -7.79
C SER A 236 1.05 2.91 -8.09
N ILE A 237 1.34 1.64 -8.35
CA ILE A 237 2.62 1.20 -8.91
C ILE A 237 2.36 0.13 -9.97
N SER A 238 3.17 0.15 -11.03
CA SER A 238 3.18 -0.87 -12.08
C SER A 238 4.35 -1.83 -11.95
N ASN A 239 4.22 -3.00 -12.56
CA ASN A 239 5.28 -4.01 -12.66
C ASN A 239 6.52 -3.52 -13.42
N SER A 240 7.70 -3.75 -12.87
CA SER A 240 9.02 -3.53 -13.48
C SER A 240 9.58 -4.77 -14.20
N GLY A 241 8.88 -5.91 -14.13
CA GLY A 241 9.28 -7.23 -14.62
C GLY A 241 10.01 -8.09 -13.58
N GLN A 242 10.36 -7.52 -12.43
CA GLN A 242 11.05 -8.21 -11.32
C GLN A 242 10.46 -7.76 -9.99
N CYS A 243 10.65 -8.55 -8.91
CA CYS A 243 10.21 -8.15 -7.57
C CYS A 243 10.93 -6.87 -7.10
N ILE A 244 12.21 -6.68 -7.46
CA ILE A 244 12.90 -5.42 -7.20
C ILE A 244 12.26 -4.31 -8.05
N GLY A 245 11.64 -3.34 -7.37
CA GLY A 245 10.94 -2.24 -8.02
C GLY A 245 9.48 -2.54 -8.38
N SER A 246 8.93 -3.68 -7.95
CA SER A 246 7.50 -4.01 -8.05
C SER A 246 6.96 -4.43 -6.69
N ALA A 247 5.63 -4.46 -6.56
CA ALA A 247 5.01 -5.16 -5.44
C ALA A 247 5.17 -6.68 -5.64
N CYS A 248 5.69 -7.39 -4.64
CA CYS A 248 5.94 -8.83 -4.73
C CYS A 248 6.06 -9.47 -3.34
N TRP A 249 5.52 -10.68 -3.16
CA TRP A 249 5.69 -11.44 -1.93
C TRP A 249 6.82 -12.47 -2.07
N ASN A 250 7.88 -12.31 -1.29
CA ASN A 250 9.05 -13.18 -1.33
C ASN A 250 8.79 -14.54 -0.66
N LYS A 251 9.28 -15.63 -1.25
CA LYS A 251 9.27 -16.98 -0.64
C LYS A 251 10.14 -17.04 0.62
N ASP A 252 9.70 -17.81 1.63
CA ASP A 252 10.57 -18.21 2.74
C ASP A 252 11.49 -19.35 2.30
N LEU A 253 12.78 -19.07 2.13
CA LEU A 253 13.79 -20.11 1.89
C LEU A 253 14.51 -20.54 3.18
N GLY A 254 14.25 -19.89 4.31
CA GLY A 254 15.05 -19.98 5.54
C GLY A 254 14.43 -20.78 6.68
N GLY A 255 13.14 -21.11 6.63
CA GLY A 255 12.49 -21.85 7.73
C GLY A 255 11.23 -22.62 7.36
N ASN A 256 10.20 -21.95 6.83
CA ASN A 256 8.93 -22.59 6.47
C ASN A 256 8.88 -22.90 4.97
N TYR A 257 9.37 -24.07 4.59
CA TYR A 257 9.41 -24.53 3.20
C TYR A 257 8.72 -25.90 3.08
N PRO A 258 7.59 -26.05 2.38
CA PRO A 258 6.87 -25.03 1.59
C PRO A 258 6.18 -23.95 2.42
N ASP A 259 6.06 -22.76 1.83
CA ASP A 259 5.62 -21.56 2.54
C ASP A 259 4.10 -21.29 2.40
N GLY A 260 3.48 -20.79 3.47
CA GLY A 260 2.04 -20.53 3.51
C GLY A 260 1.16 -21.79 3.61
N PRO A 261 -0.08 -21.76 3.08
CA PRO A 261 -0.65 -20.77 2.15
C PRO A 261 -1.12 -19.47 2.83
N PHE A 262 -0.95 -18.33 2.16
CA PHE A 262 -1.34 -17.00 2.64
C PHE A 262 -2.64 -16.52 1.99
N ASN A 263 -3.54 -15.97 2.81
CA ASN A 263 -4.81 -15.37 2.36
C ASN A 263 -5.69 -16.31 1.50
N SER A 264 -5.40 -17.61 1.56
CA SER A 264 -6.16 -18.66 0.90
C SER A 264 -7.32 -19.08 1.81
N VAL A 265 -8.44 -19.51 1.21
CA VAL A 265 -9.60 -20.08 1.92
C VAL A 265 -9.21 -21.26 2.83
N ILE A 266 -8.13 -21.97 2.49
CA ILE A 266 -7.69 -23.20 3.16
C ILE A 266 -6.54 -22.92 4.15
N GLY A 267 -5.91 -21.74 4.07
CA GLY A 267 -4.75 -21.37 4.87
C GLY A 267 -5.10 -20.68 6.19
N THR A 268 -4.21 -20.81 7.17
CA THR A 268 -4.28 -20.05 8.43
C THR A 268 -3.35 -18.84 8.43
N ALA A 269 -2.33 -18.82 7.57
CA ALA A 269 -1.45 -17.67 7.44
C ALA A 269 -2.17 -16.54 6.69
N LYS A 270 -2.05 -15.32 7.21
CA LYS A 270 -2.62 -14.11 6.63
C LYS A 270 -1.53 -13.06 6.52
N SER A 271 -1.51 -12.35 5.40
CA SER A 271 -0.74 -11.13 5.31
C SER A 271 -1.52 -9.98 5.92
N GLU A 272 -0.77 -9.01 6.43
CA GLU A 272 -1.27 -7.77 6.99
C GLU A 272 -0.65 -6.60 6.21
N ILE A 273 -0.76 -6.63 4.88
CA ILE A 273 -0.21 -5.56 4.02
C ILE A 273 -1.00 -4.28 4.27
N GLY A 274 -0.30 -3.22 4.63
CA GLY A 274 -0.89 -1.92 4.92
C GLY A 274 0.09 -0.77 4.77
N LEU A 275 -0.43 0.44 5.00
CA LEU A 275 0.36 1.66 4.86
C LEU A 275 1.44 1.74 5.94
N ILE A 276 2.64 2.11 5.52
CA ILE A 276 3.73 2.53 6.37
C ILE A 276 4.10 3.98 6.03
N TYR A 277 4.50 4.74 7.05
CA TYR A 277 4.99 6.10 6.87
C TYR A 277 6.49 6.08 6.55
N THR A 278 6.91 6.90 5.58
CA THR A 278 8.32 7.26 5.40
C THR A 278 8.74 8.38 6.34
N ASN A 279 7.84 9.32 6.60
CA ASN A 279 8.03 10.46 7.49
C ASN A 279 6.67 10.90 8.08
N ASN A 280 6.62 11.15 9.39
CA ASN A 280 5.43 11.59 10.11
C ASN A 280 5.64 13.01 10.67
N ALA A 281 5.71 14.01 9.77
CA ALA A 281 6.07 15.39 10.11
C ALA A 281 4.99 16.11 10.97
N ASP A 282 3.73 15.87 10.66
CA ASP A 282 2.57 16.25 11.47
C ASP A 282 2.07 14.96 12.14
N PRO A 283 1.86 14.88 13.47
CA PRO A 283 1.63 13.62 14.20
C PRO A 283 0.27 12.98 13.91
N VAL A 284 0.14 12.45 12.70
CA VAL A 284 -1.04 11.76 12.19
C VAL A 284 -1.06 10.30 12.63
N GLU A 285 -2.26 9.75 12.70
CA GLU A 285 -2.52 8.36 13.03
C GLU A 285 -3.36 7.70 11.92
N TYR A 286 -3.48 6.39 11.93
CA TYR A 286 -4.43 5.70 11.07
C TYR A 286 -5.68 5.26 11.85
N ILE A 287 -6.82 5.08 11.20
CA ILE A 287 -8.05 4.56 11.83
C ILE A 287 -8.10 3.03 11.82
N SER A 288 -8.42 2.38 12.95
CA SER A 288 -8.90 0.99 12.96
C SER A 288 -10.29 0.82 13.54
N ASN A 289 -10.94 -0.23 13.06
CA ASN A 289 -12.00 -0.92 13.79
C ASN A 289 -11.52 -2.27 14.39
N GLU A 290 -10.39 -2.85 13.93
CA GLU A 290 -9.99 -4.25 14.24
C GLU A 290 -8.45 -4.48 14.27
N GLY A 291 -7.67 -3.65 15.00
CA GLY A 291 -6.34 -4.05 15.47
C GLY A 291 -5.10 -3.84 14.58
N SER A 292 -5.22 -3.41 13.32
CA SER A 292 -4.09 -2.78 12.62
C SER A 292 -4.54 -1.71 11.63
N ASN A 293 -4.20 -0.46 11.92
CA ASN A 293 -4.94 0.72 11.50
C ASN A 293 -4.67 1.17 10.05
N SER A 294 -3.71 0.57 9.35
CA SER A 294 -3.35 0.98 7.99
C SER A 294 -3.52 -0.12 6.94
N ARG A 295 -4.09 -1.26 7.32
CA ARG A 295 -4.23 -2.42 6.45
C ARG A 295 -5.04 -2.09 5.20
N LEU A 296 -4.60 -2.60 4.05
CA LEU A 296 -5.38 -2.52 2.81
C LEU A 296 -6.71 -3.27 2.95
N VAL A 297 -7.77 -2.72 2.35
CA VAL A 297 -9.14 -3.26 2.47
C VAL A 297 -9.27 -4.67 1.92
N LYS A 298 -8.43 -5.03 0.94
CA LYS A 298 -8.33 -6.38 0.37
C LYS A 298 -6.87 -6.84 0.43
N GLN A 299 -6.65 -8.05 0.93
CA GLN A 299 -5.34 -8.72 0.87
C GLN A 299 -5.27 -9.64 -0.34
N PRO A 300 -4.08 -9.83 -0.95
CA PRO A 300 -3.95 -10.61 -2.17
C PRO A 300 -3.90 -12.12 -1.90
N ASP A 301 -4.47 -12.94 -2.80
CA ASP A 301 -4.23 -14.39 -2.83
C ASP A 301 -2.79 -14.67 -3.30
N ILE A 302 -1.95 -15.16 -2.39
CA ILE A 302 -0.53 -15.43 -2.60
C ILE A 302 -0.28 -16.93 -2.43
N ARG A 303 0.38 -17.54 -3.42
CA ARG A 303 0.58 -18.99 -3.47
C ARG A 303 2.03 -19.37 -3.58
N PHE A 304 2.47 -20.31 -2.75
CA PHE A 304 3.74 -20.98 -2.97
C PHE A 304 3.58 -22.01 -4.09
N GLY A 305 4.16 -21.71 -5.26
CA GLY A 305 3.99 -22.50 -6.48
C GLY A 305 5.23 -23.28 -6.89
N ARG A 306 5.02 -24.32 -7.70
CA ARG A 306 6.07 -25.05 -8.41
C ARG A 306 5.58 -25.63 -9.73
N ILE A 307 6.48 -25.91 -10.67
CA ILE A 307 6.21 -26.78 -11.82
C ILE A 307 6.74 -28.18 -11.51
N ASP A 308 5.93 -29.21 -11.76
CA ASP A 308 6.27 -30.63 -11.65
C ASP A 308 6.12 -31.31 -13.02
N LEU A 309 6.99 -32.28 -13.31
CA LEU A 309 6.98 -33.06 -14.54
C LEU A 309 6.85 -34.54 -14.22
N ASP A 310 5.95 -35.23 -14.91
CA ASP A 310 5.88 -36.68 -14.81
C ASP A 310 6.95 -37.36 -15.66
N ASP A 311 7.41 -38.52 -15.20
CA ASP A 311 8.20 -39.44 -16.02
C ASP A 311 7.35 -39.96 -17.19
N VAL A 312 7.97 -40.11 -18.35
CA VAL A 312 7.29 -40.61 -19.56
C VAL A 312 8.13 -41.66 -20.25
N GLY A 313 7.48 -42.56 -20.98
CA GLY A 313 8.20 -43.46 -21.86
C GLY A 313 7.39 -43.89 -23.07
N GLY A 314 8.11 -44.29 -24.11
CA GLY A 314 7.55 -44.80 -25.35
C GLY A 314 8.58 -45.46 -26.23
N ASN A 315 8.21 -45.67 -27.50
CA ASN A 315 9.13 -46.24 -28.48
C ASN A 315 10.27 -45.26 -28.80
N GLN A 316 11.44 -45.80 -29.11
CA GLN A 316 12.58 -45.01 -29.55
C GLN A 316 12.27 -44.23 -30.83
N GLY A 317 12.83 -43.03 -30.97
CA GLY A 317 12.61 -42.15 -32.12
C GLY A 317 11.23 -41.47 -32.21
N LEU A 318 10.32 -41.71 -31.26
CA LEU A 318 9.07 -40.95 -31.17
C LEU A 318 9.25 -39.66 -30.37
N THR A 319 8.49 -38.64 -30.72
CA THR A 319 8.27 -37.50 -29.83
C THR A 319 7.35 -37.92 -28.69
N LEU A 320 7.85 -37.81 -27.45
CA LEU A 320 7.07 -38.14 -26.25
C LEU A 320 6.51 -36.86 -25.64
N HIS A 321 5.23 -36.87 -25.26
CA HIS A 321 4.61 -35.75 -24.55
C HIS A 321 4.82 -35.91 -23.05
N VAL A 322 5.53 -34.96 -22.44
CA VAL A 322 5.81 -34.95 -21.01
C VAL A 322 4.62 -34.28 -20.30
N PRO A 323 3.89 -35.00 -19.43
CA PRO A 323 2.87 -34.36 -18.60
C PRO A 323 3.51 -33.37 -17.63
N LEU A 324 2.93 -32.18 -17.56
CA LEU A 324 3.37 -31.08 -16.72
C LEU A 324 2.22 -30.63 -15.82
N ARG A 325 2.52 -30.30 -14.56
CA ARG A 325 1.61 -29.64 -13.64
C ARG A 325 2.23 -28.37 -13.07
N VAL A 326 1.50 -27.28 -13.08
CA VAL A 326 1.76 -26.13 -12.22
C VAL A 326 0.96 -26.34 -10.94
N GLU A 327 1.66 -26.51 -9.83
CA GLU A 327 1.11 -26.86 -8.53
C GLU A 327 1.24 -25.72 -7.53
N TYR A 328 0.42 -25.73 -6.49
CA TYR A 328 0.58 -24.87 -5.33
C TYR A 328 0.47 -25.68 -4.03
N TRP A 329 1.15 -25.20 -2.98
CA TRP A 329 1.06 -25.77 -1.65
C TRP A 329 -0.26 -25.40 -0.97
N ASN A 330 -1.06 -26.40 -0.58
CA ASN A 330 -2.34 -26.17 0.08
C ASN A 330 -2.27 -26.20 1.62
N GLY A 331 -1.07 -26.26 2.20
CA GLY A 331 -0.85 -26.46 3.65
C GLY A 331 -0.52 -27.91 4.04
N SER A 332 -0.79 -28.88 3.16
CA SER A 332 -0.56 -30.31 3.43
C SER A 332 0.16 -31.06 2.30
N ARG A 333 -0.12 -30.68 1.05
CA ARG A 333 0.52 -31.24 -0.14
C ARG A 333 0.44 -30.25 -1.29
N PHE A 334 1.28 -30.47 -2.29
CA PHE A 334 1.11 -29.82 -3.58
C PHE A 334 -0.08 -30.42 -4.35
N ILE A 335 -0.85 -29.56 -4.98
CA ILE A 335 -1.94 -29.91 -5.89
C ILE A 335 -1.87 -29.03 -7.13
N ALA A 336 -2.29 -29.56 -8.27
CA ALA A 336 -2.42 -28.77 -9.49
C ALA A 336 -3.29 -27.52 -9.23
N ASN A 337 -2.90 -26.36 -9.76
CA ASN A 337 -3.63 -25.13 -9.57
C ASN A 337 -4.81 -25.02 -10.55
N PRO A 338 -6.06 -25.29 -10.13
CA PRO A 338 -7.19 -25.27 -11.06
C PRO A 338 -7.51 -23.87 -11.59
N ASN A 339 -7.02 -22.82 -10.91
CA ASN A 339 -7.24 -21.43 -11.29
C ASN A 339 -6.19 -20.92 -12.30
N ASP A 340 -5.14 -21.69 -12.56
CA ASP A 340 -4.11 -21.31 -13.52
C ASP A 340 -4.47 -21.80 -14.93
N ASN A 341 -4.72 -20.85 -15.83
CA ASN A 341 -4.94 -21.08 -17.26
C ASN A 341 -4.08 -20.14 -18.12
N GLN A 342 -3.03 -19.57 -17.54
CA GLN A 342 -2.27 -18.46 -18.15
C GLN A 342 -0.76 -18.67 -18.05
N THR A 343 -0.26 -19.53 -17.16
CA THR A 343 1.16 -19.89 -17.13
C THR A 343 1.54 -20.62 -18.43
N ASP A 344 2.31 -19.94 -19.28
CA ASP A 344 2.84 -20.47 -20.53
C ASP A 344 4.23 -21.09 -20.28
N VAL A 345 4.35 -22.40 -20.50
CA VAL A 345 5.60 -23.13 -20.26
C VAL A 345 6.15 -23.67 -21.56
N LYS A 346 7.36 -23.24 -21.94
CA LYS A 346 8.11 -23.71 -23.10
C LYS A 346 9.09 -24.81 -22.70
N GLY A 347 9.16 -25.87 -23.51
CA GLY A 347 10.08 -26.98 -23.35
C GLY A 347 11.53 -26.58 -23.66
N VAL A 348 12.15 -25.77 -22.82
CA VAL A 348 13.58 -25.40 -22.92
C VAL A 348 14.38 -26.37 -22.06
N THR A 349 15.48 -26.93 -22.59
CA THR A 349 16.31 -27.88 -21.85
C THR A 349 17.42 -27.15 -21.11
N ALA A 350 17.41 -27.19 -19.78
CA ALA A 350 18.50 -26.66 -18.96
C ALA A 350 19.69 -27.63 -18.93
N ALA A 351 19.39 -28.91 -18.77
CA ALA A 351 20.39 -29.97 -18.67
C ALA A 351 19.78 -31.33 -19.00
N GLU A 352 20.65 -32.29 -19.31
CA GLU A 352 20.28 -33.70 -19.38
C GLU A 352 21.31 -34.56 -18.64
N ARG A 353 20.87 -35.74 -18.20
CA ARG A 353 21.71 -36.75 -17.58
C ARG A 353 21.25 -38.12 -18.01
N HIS A 354 22.13 -38.79 -18.73
CA HIS A 354 21.97 -40.19 -19.06
C HIS A 354 21.93 -41.09 -17.81
N ILE A 355 21.04 -42.08 -17.81
CA ILE A 355 20.86 -43.06 -16.71
C ILE A 355 21.16 -44.48 -17.20
N TRP A 356 20.64 -44.89 -18.35
CA TRP A 356 20.76 -46.26 -18.87
C TRP A 356 20.69 -46.29 -20.40
N PRO A 357 21.43 -47.15 -21.12
CA PRO A 357 22.33 -48.21 -20.63
C PRO A 357 23.68 -47.70 -20.12
N THR A 358 24.29 -48.41 -19.18
CA THR A 358 25.64 -48.10 -18.68
C THR A 358 26.67 -49.08 -19.26
N GLY A 359 27.95 -48.69 -19.27
CA GLY A 359 29.05 -49.52 -19.78
C GLY A 359 29.81 -48.89 -20.94
N ALA A 360 30.87 -49.54 -21.40
CA ALA A 360 31.75 -49.01 -22.46
C ALA A 360 31.05 -48.96 -23.84
N ASP A 361 30.08 -49.85 -24.08
CA ASP A 361 29.31 -49.92 -25.33
C ASP A 361 28.05 -49.02 -25.30
N ALA A 362 27.84 -48.26 -24.22
CA ALA A 362 26.72 -47.34 -24.14
C ALA A 362 27.03 -46.08 -24.97
N ASP A 363 26.20 -45.84 -25.97
CA ASP A 363 26.26 -44.66 -26.85
C ASP A 363 24.95 -43.85 -26.77
N PRO A 364 24.67 -43.22 -25.60
CA PRO A 364 23.43 -42.47 -25.41
C PRO A 364 23.33 -41.27 -26.33
N LYS A 365 22.12 -41.00 -26.80
CA LYS A 365 21.83 -39.85 -27.69
C LYS A 365 21.25 -38.71 -26.87
N ALA A 366 21.54 -37.48 -27.31
CA ALA A 366 21.03 -36.30 -26.66
C ALA A 366 19.50 -36.32 -26.66
N VAL A 367 18.90 -35.93 -25.54
CA VAL A 367 17.47 -35.77 -25.36
C VAL A 367 17.19 -34.31 -25.09
N THR A 368 16.32 -33.73 -25.90
CA THR A 368 15.91 -32.33 -25.76
C THR A 368 14.43 -32.24 -25.50
N LEU A 369 14.08 -31.34 -24.58
CA LEU A 369 12.74 -30.80 -24.46
C LEU A 369 12.46 -29.82 -25.61
N GLY A 370 11.20 -29.73 -26.00
CA GLY A 370 10.71 -28.79 -27.02
C GLY A 370 9.22 -28.52 -26.90
N ALA A 371 8.70 -27.70 -27.82
CA ALA A 371 7.31 -27.23 -27.83
C ALA A 371 6.93 -26.54 -26.51
N GLY A 372 5.70 -26.73 -26.03
CA GLY A 372 5.17 -26.03 -24.86
C GLY A 372 3.92 -25.19 -25.19
N GLY A 373 3.39 -24.54 -24.17
CA GLY A 373 2.15 -23.77 -24.25
C GLY A 373 1.55 -23.51 -22.87
N GLU A 374 0.46 -22.75 -22.87
CA GLU A 374 -0.34 -22.46 -21.68
C GLU A 374 -0.88 -23.73 -21.04
N VAL A 375 -0.90 -23.74 -19.71
CA VAL A 375 -1.61 -24.74 -18.93
C VAL A 375 -3.12 -24.54 -18.99
N SER A 376 -3.87 -25.62 -18.78
CA SER A 376 -5.32 -25.58 -18.53
C SER A 376 -5.59 -26.23 -17.18
N SER A 377 -6.15 -25.45 -16.25
CA SER A 377 -6.32 -25.83 -14.85
C SER A 377 -5.04 -26.38 -14.23
N GLY A 378 -3.93 -25.68 -14.47
CA GLY A 378 -2.61 -26.03 -13.94
C GLY A 378 -2.00 -27.30 -14.54
N SER A 379 -2.52 -27.83 -15.64
CA SER A 379 -2.00 -29.04 -16.30
C SER A 379 -1.71 -28.81 -17.78
N SER A 380 -0.67 -29.46 -18.30
CA SER A 380 -0.33 -29.46 -19.73
C SER A 380 0.29 -30.78 -20.18
N ARG A 381 0.22 -31.04 -21.49
CA ARG A 381 0.96 -32.11 -22.19
C ARG A 381 1.62 -31.60 -23.48
N SER A 382 1.78 -30.28 -23.61
CA SER A 382 2.33 -29.65 -24.80
C SER A 382 3.86 -29.73 -24.86
N VAL A 383 4.53 -29.86 -23.70
CA VAL A 383 5.98 -30.09 -23.64
C VAL A 383 6.30 -31.47 -24.20
N THR A 384 7.32 -31.51 -25.05
CA THR A 384 7.76 -32.74 -25.72
C THR A 384 9.19 -33.08 -25.35
N ALA A 385 9.55 -34.36 -25.43
CA ALA A 385 10.91 -34.86 -25.33
C ALA A 385 11.26 -35.66 -26.60
N THR A 386 12.43 -35.38 -27.18
CA THR A 386 12.89 -36.01 -28.44
C THR A 386 14.35 -36.43 -28.33
N GLN A 387 14.69 -37.54 -28.98
CA GLN A 387 16.09 -37.99 -29.11
C GLN A 387 16.70 -37.41 -30.39
N ALA A 388 17.99 -37.10 -30.36
CA ALA A 388 18.75 -36.75 -31.56
C ALA A 388 18.72 -37.88 -32.60
N GLU A 389 18.91 -39.13 -32.15
CA GLU A 389 18.70 -40.34 -32.95
C GLU A 389 17.97 -41.42 -32.15
N PRO A 390 17.23 -42.35 -32.82
CA PRO A 390 16.57 -43.44 -32.13
C PRO A 390 17.57 -44.33 -31.38
N TYR A 391 17.44 -44.38 -30.05
CA TYR A 391 18.27 -45.22 -29.20
C TYR A 391 17.50 -45.66 -27.96
N ARG A 392 17.72 -46.89 -27.48
CA ARG A 392 17.05 -47.36 -26.27
C ARG A 392 17.78 -46.81 -25.06
N GLN A 393 17.19 -45.84 -24.35
CA GLN A 393 17.81 -45.20 -23.19
C GLN A 393 16.80 -44.69 -22.17
N GLN A 394 17.32 -44.42 -20.97
CA GLN A 394 16.68 -43.57 -19.98
C GLN A 394 17.56 -42.34 -19.77
N THR A 395 16.95 -41.17 -19.91
CA THR A 395 17.62 -39.89 -19.68
C THR A 395 16.74 -39.03 -18.79
N ARG A 396 17.32 -38.44 -17.75
CA ARG A 396 16.68 -37.36 -17.01
C ARG A 396 16.94 -36.05 -17.73
N VAL A 397 15.90 -35.28 -17.98
CA VAL A 397 15.97 -33.95 -18.60
C VAL A 397 15.37 -32.92 -17.67
N TRP A 398 16.02 -31.76 -17.55
CA TRP A 398 15.58 -30.65 -16.72
C TRP A 398 15.02 -29.54 -17.59
N LEU A 399 13.86 -29.03 -17.21
CA LEU A 399 13.19 -27.90 -17.87
C LEU A 399 13.76 -26.58 -17.34
N ASP A 400 14.21 -25.70 -18.23
CA ASP A 400 14.80 -24.41 -17.84
C ASP A 400 13.72 -23.37 -17.53
N LEU A 401 13.53 -23.05 -16.24
CA LEU A 401 12.59 -22.00 -15.83
C LEU A 401 13.24 -20.61 -15.75
N ASP A 402 14.57 -20.53 -15.74
CA ASP A 402 15.32 -19.27 -15.65
C ASP A 402 15.55 -18.63 -17.04
N ASP A 403 15.52 -19.45 -18.10
CA ASP A 403 15.64 -18.97 -19.49
C ASP A 403 14.61 -17.90 -19.83
N SER A 404 15.03 -16.87 -20.56
CA SER A 404 14.18 -15.72 -20.94
C SER A 404 12.90 -16.09 -21.71
N THR A 405 12.85 -17.26 -22.34
CA THR A 405 11.66 -17.76 -23.03
C THR A 405 10.58 -18.23 -22.05
N ASN A 406 10.98 -18.73 -20.87
CA ASN A 406 10.06 -19.07 -19.79
C ASN A 406 9.94 -17.89 -18.82
N GLY A 407 11.05 -17.46 -18.21
CA GLY A 407 11.04 -16.40 -17.22
C GLY A 407 10.16 -16.74 -16.01
N LEU A 408 10.18 -17.99 -15.55
CA LEU A 408 9.32 -18.51 -14.46
C LEU A 408 10.13 -18.96 -13.22
N PRO A 409 11.16 -18.20 -12.74
CA PRO A 409 12.00 -18.66 -11.63
C PRO A 409 11.22 -18.86 -10.33
N TRP A 410 10.08 -18.20 -10.17
CA TRP A 410 9.18 -18.37 -9.02
C TRP A 410 8.49 -19.74 -8.95
N LEU A 411 8.52 -20.55 -10.01
CA LEU A 411 7.97 -21.91 -10.04
C LEU A 411 9.03 -23.01 -9.86
N LYS A 412 10.26 -22.64 -9.49
CA LYS A 412 11.29 -23.60 -9.07
C LYS A 412 10.97 -24.15 -7.68
N TYR A 413 11.57 -25.30 -7.36
CA TYR A 413 11.38 -25.98 -6.07
C TYR A 413 12.66 -26.68 -5.63
N ASN A 414 12.87 -26.83 -4.32
CA ASN A 414 13.97 -27.63 -3.77
C ASN A 414 13.67 -29.12 -3.90
N TRP A 415 14.02 -29.69 -5.06
CA TRP A 415 13.74 -31.08 -5.40
C TRP A 415 14.71 -32.06 -4.72
N ASP A 416 15.94 -31.61 -4.44
CA ASP A 416 16.97 -32.48 -3.86
C ASP A 416 16.92 -32.55 -2.32
N ASN A 417 16.30 -31.55 -1.68
CA ASN A 417 16.20 -31.36 -0.23
C ASN A 417 17.53 -31.52 0.51
N LYS A 418 18.64 -31.15 -0.14
CA LYS A 418 20.01 -31.35 0.33
C LYS A 418 20.82 -30.07 0.27
N ASN A 419 20.59 -29.25 -0.75
CA ASN A 419 21.28 -27.98 -0.91
C ASN A 419 20.33 -26.82 -0.60
N ALA A 420 20.92 -25.68 -0.21
CA ALA A 420 20.20 -24.42 -0.16
C ALA A 420 19.94 -23.95 -1.60
N GLY A 421 18.69 -23.63 -1.93
CA GLY A 421 18.28 -23.19 -3.25
C GLY A 421 17.03 -23.89 -3.76
N GLU A 422 16.54 -23.44 -4.91
CA GLU A 422 15.48 -24.10 -5.67
C GLU A 422 16.04 -24.52 -7.03
N GLU A 423 15.68 -25.71 -7.50
CA GLU A 423 16.13 -26.28 -8.77
C GLU A 423 15.02 -26.27 -9.83
N ASN A 424 15.46 -26.36 -11.08
CA ASN A 424 14.60 -26.66 -12.22
C ASN A 424 13.96 -28.06 -12.06
N PRO A 425 12.69 -28.25 -12.45
CA PRO A 425 12.05 -29.56 -12.41
C PRO A 425 12.60 -30.48 -13.50
N SER A 426 12.45 -31.79 -13.31
CA SER A 426 12.98 -32.80 -14.23
C SER A 426 12.02 -33.94 -14.48
N SER A 427 12.11 -34.54 -15.66
CA SER A 427 11.42 -35.79 -16.03
C SER A 427 12.43 -36.86 -16.42
N VAL A 428 12.21 -38.11 -16.02
CA VAL A 428 12.89 -39.26 -16.58
C VAL A 428 12.13 -39.73 -17.82
N VAL A 429 12.80 -39.63 -18.97
CA VAL A 429 12.27 -40.00 -20.27
C VAL A 429 12.86 -41.35 -20.68
N THR A 430 12.01 -42.34 -20.91
CA THR A 430 12.39 -43.70 -21.31
C THR A 430 12.05 -43.98 -22.76
N PHE A 431 13.07 -44.20 -23.59
CA PHE A 431 12.92 -44.58 -24.98
C PHE A 431 13.18 -46.08 -25.21
N GLY A 432 12.36 -46.67 -26.07
CA GLY A 432 12.42 -48.09 -26.44
C GLY A 432 11.76 -49.02 -25.43
N ILE A 433 10.68 -48.55 -24.79
CA ILE A 433 9.68 -49.42 -24.19
C ILE A 433 8.57 -49.71 -25.20
N HIS A 434 8.41 -50.99 -25.55
CA HIS A 434 7.31 -51.44 -26.37
C HIS A 434 6.16 -51.85 -25.47
N ARG A 435 4.97 -51.25 -25.64
CA ARG A 435 3.74 -51.93 -25.18
C ARG A 435 3.67 -53.23 -25.95
N GLY A 436 3.52 -54.35 -25.25
CA GLY A 436 3.28 -55.63 -25.90
C GLY A 436 2.14 -55.49 -26.90
N ASN A 437 2.25 -56.18 -28.02
CA ASN A 437 1.20 -56.22 -29.03
C ASN A 437 -0.13 -56.64 -28.35
N ASP A 438 -1.23 -55.93 -28.61
CA ASP A 438 -2.58 -56.14 -28.02
C ASP A 438 -3.18 -57.54 -28.35
N ARG A 439 -2.40 -58.38 -29.04
CA ARG A 439 -2.73 -59.74 -29.49
C ARG A 439 -1.83 -60.84 -28.90
N VAL A 440 -0.96 -60.55 -27.94
CA VAL A 440 -0.08 -61.57 -27.33
C VAL A 440 -0.57 -61.91 -25.92
N ILE A 441 -1.33 -63.00 -25.81
CA ILE A 441 -1.86 -63.55 -24.54
C ILE A 441 -0.94 -64.63 -23.93
N TYR A 442 0.19 -64.96 -24.55
CA TYR A 442 1.21 -65.84 -23.97
C TYR A 442 2.59 -65.59 -24.61
N ARG A 443 3.61 -65.42 -23.78
CA ARG A 443 5.02 -65.62 -24.14
C ARG A 443 5.53 -66.82 -23.36
N GLY A 444 5.74 -67.94 -24.05
CA GLY A 444 6.49 -69.06 -23.50
C GLY A 444 7.98 -68.76 -23.61
N GLU A 445 8.65 -68.63 -22.47
CA GLU A 445 10.12 -68.63 -22.43
C GLU A 445 10.62 -70.08 -22.60
N PRO A 446 11.55 -70.37 -23.51
CA PRO A 446 12.26 -71.64 -23.52
C PRO A 446 13.20 -71.71 -22.32
N GLY A 447 12.92 -72.60 -21.35
CA GLY A 447 13.81 -72.85 -20.21
C GLY A 447 13.15 -73.34 -18.90
N LEU A 448 11.82 -73.31 -18.79
CA LEU A 448 11.07 -73.76 -17.61
C LEU A 448 10.46 -75.15 -17.80
N THR A 449 11.30 -76.18 -17.89
CA THR A 449 11.12 -77.57 -17.39
C THR A 449 12.24 -78.43 -17.95
N GLY A 450 13.05 -79.04 -17.09
CA GLY A 450 14.04 -80.03 -17.52
C GLY A 450 14.98 -80.46 -16.41
N GLN A 451 14.45 -81.33 -15.53
CA GLN A 451 15.09 -82.28 -14.60
C GLN A 451 16.26 -81.84 -13.70
#